data_AF-A0A419HC36-F1
#
_entry.id   AF-A0A419HC36-F1
#
_cell.length_a   1.000
_cell.length_b   1.000
_cell.length_c   1.000
_cell.angle_alpha   90.00
_cell.angle_beta   90.00
_cell.angle_gamma   90.00
#
_symmetry.space_group_name_H-M   'P 1'
#
loop_
_entity.id
_entity.type
_entity.pdbx_description
1 polymer ?
#
loop_
_entity_poly.entity_id
_entity_poly.type
_entity_poly.pdbx_seq_one_letter_code
_entity_poly.pdbx_strand_id
1 'polypeptide(L)' 'MNQASAADRLRLAIEMFDFGLSMQRSRLHRMNPGADDAVIDTAVQDWLLSRPWAPLGKAMGRSSSRFA' A
#
# COMPACT_ATOMS: atom_id res chain seq x y z
N MET A 1 1.48 -25.75 16.30
CA MET A 1 1.51 -24.38 15.74
C MET A 1 0.84 -23.45 16.73
N ASN A 2 1.59 -22.55 17.37
CA ASN A 2 1.00 -21.50 18.19
C ASN A 2 0.20 -20.58 17.25
N GLN A 3 -1.13 -20.52 17.41
CA GLN A 3 -1.94 -19.61 16.60
C GLN A 3 -1.60 -18.18 17.04
N ALA A 4 -0.80 -17.49 16.22
CA ALA A 4 -0.49 -16.08 16.44
C ALA A 4 -1.79 -15.31 16.70
N SER A 5 -1.80 -14.44 17.71
CA SER A 5 -3.00 -13.69 18.07
C SER A 5 -3.44 -12.79 16.90
N ALA A 6 -4.67 -12.29 16.93
CA ALA A 6 -5.11 -11.30 15.94
C ALA A 6 -4.21 -10.05 15.92
N ALA A 7 -3.69 -9.65 17.09
CA ALA A 7 -2.76 -8.54 17.22
C ALA A 7 -1.42 -8.84 16.53
N ASP A 8 -0.87 -10.05 16.70
CA ASP A 8 0.41 -10.43 16.09
C ASP A 8 0.31 -10.49 14.58
N ARG A 9 -0.79 -11.00 14.05
CA ARG A 9 -1.06 -11.01 12.60
C ARG A 9 -1.17 -9.60 12.03
N LEU A 10 -1.83 -8.69 12.76
CA LEU A 10 -1.94 -7.30 12.33
C LEU A 10 -0.57 -6.60 12.33
N ARG A 11 0.24 -6.79 13.37
CA ARG A 11 1.60 -6.23 13.42
C ARG A 11 2.45 -6.70 12.25
N LEU A 12 2.43 -8.01 11.98
CA LEU A 12 3.14 -8.58 10.83
C LEU A 12 2.64 -7.99 9.51
N ALA A 13 1.33 -7.84 9.33
CA ALA A 13 0.77 -7.25 8.12
C ALA A 13 1.23 -5.79 7.90
N ILE A 14 1.30 -4.99 8.96
CA ILE A 14 1.80 -3.61 8.91
C ILE A 14 3.30 -3.61 8.55
N GLU A 15 4.10 -4.46 9.20
CA GLU A 15 5.53 -4.57 8.92
C GLU A 15 5.80 -4.96 7.45
N MET A 16 5.05 -5.93 6.93
CA MET A 16 5.16 -6.34 5.53
C MET A 16 4.72 -5.23 4.57
N PHE A 17 3.71 -4.44 4.94
CA PHE A 17 3.28 -3.30 4.16
C PHE A 17 4.36 -2.21 4.09
N ASP A 18 4.97 -1.85 5.21
CA ASP A 18 6.05 -0.85 5.27
C ASP A 18 7.30 -1.30 4.50
N PHE A 19 7.64 -2.58 4.58
CA PHE A 19 8.70 -3.18 3.78
C PHE A 19 8.40 -3.07 2.28
N GLY A 20 7.19 -3.44 1.86
CA GLY A 20 6.74 -3.33 0.47
C GLY A 20 6.76 -1.89 -0.05
N LEU A 21 6.35 -0.93 0.78
CA LEU A 21 6.43 0.50 0.47
C LEU A 21 7.87 0.96 0.20
N SER A 22 8.82 0.53 1.03
CA SER A 22 10.24 0.86 0.88
C SER A 22 10.82 0.31 -0.43
N MET A 23 10.42 -0.92 -0.81
CA MET A 23 10.81 -1.51 -2.09
C MET A 23 10.23 -0.75 -3.28
N GLN A 24 8.95 -0.33 -3.21
CA GLN A 24 8.29 0.41 -4.28
C GLN A 24 8.91 1.80 -4.45
N ARG A 25 9.19 2.52 -3.36
CA ARG A 25 9.92 3.80 -3.39
C ARG A 25 11.28 3.63 -4.07
N SER A 26 12.04 2.60 -3.67
CA SER A 26 13.34 2.27 -4.27
C SER A 26 13.24 1.98 -5.78
N ARG A 27 12.18 1.28 -6.21
CA ARG A 27 11.91 1.05 -7.64
C ARG A 27 11.61 2.34 -8.38
N LEU A 28 10.80 3.23 -7.80
CA LEU A 28 10.44 4.52 -8.42
C LEU A 28 11.65 5.43 -8.59
N HIS A 29 12.58 5.48 -7.62
CA HIS A 29 13.84 6.20 -7.78
C HIS A 29 14.68 5.65 -8.94
N ARG A 30 14.78 4.33 -9.08
CA ARG A 30 15.51 3.71 -10.21
C ARG A 30 14.86 4.01 -11.56
N MET A 31 13.53 4.10 -11.60
CA MET A 31 12.79 4.41 -12.83
C MET A 31 12.83 5.89 -13.21
N ASN A 32 13.05 6.78 -12.24
CA ASN A 32 13.09 8.23 -12.45
C ASN A 32 14.39 8.83 -11.87
N PRO A 33 15.56 8.56 -12.49
CA PRO A 33 16.82 9.15 -12.04
C PRO A 33 16.75 10.68 -12.09
N GLY A 34 16.97 11.34 -10.95
CA GLY A 34 16.94 12.80 -10.83
C GLY A 34 15.58 13.40 -10.43
N ALA A 35 14.55 12.57 -10.22
CA ALA A 35 13.34 13.03 -9.56
C ALA A 35 13.62 13.38 -8.10
N ASP A 36 13.08 14.52 -7.65
CA ASP A 36 13.08 14.92 -6.25
C ASP A 36 12.13 14.03 -5.42
N ASP A 37 12.36 13.98 -4.11
CA ASP A 37 11.62 13.13 -3.17
C ASP A 37 10.11 13.41 -3.20
N ALA A 38 9.71 14.67 -3.37
CA ALA A 38 8.30 15.05 -3.47
C ALA A 38 7.59 14.41 -4.69
N VAL A 39 8.31 14.23 -5.79
CA VAL A 39 7.78 13.58 -7.00
C VAL A 39 7.62 12.08 -6.75
N ILE A 40 8.59 11.47 -6.08
CA ILE A 40 8.54 10.05 -5.73
C ILE A 40 7.39 9.78 -4.75
N ASP A 41 7.20 10.64 -3.74
CA ASP A 41 6.09 10.52 -2.79
C ASP A 41 4.73 10.62 -3.46
N THR A 42 4.57 11.56 -4.39
CA THR A 42 3.35 11.66 -5.21
C THR A 42 3.11 10.37 -6.00
N ALA A 43 4.14 9.83 -6.65
CA ALA A 43 4.03 8.59 -7.41
C ALA A 43 3.74 7.35 -6.53
N VAL A 44 4.23 7.33 -5.28
CA VAL A 44 3.86 6.28 -4.31
C VAL A 44 2.38 6.40 -3.94
N GLN A 45 1.86 7.61 -3.69
CA GLN A 45 0.44 7.82 -3.39
C GLN A 45 -0.45 7.40 -4.56
N ASP A 46 -0.11 7.83 -5.77
CA ASP A 46 -0.84 7.42 -6.98
C ASP A 46 -0.82 5.90 -7.14
N TRP A 47 0.32 5.26 -6.86
CA TRP A 47 0.42 3.81 -6.91
C TRP A 47 -0.45 3.11 -5.85
N LEU A 48 -0.48 3.60 -4.61
CA LEU A 48 -1.33 3.05 -3.54
C LEU A 48 -2.82 3.15 -3.87
N LEU A 49 -3.22 4.24 -4.53
CA LEU A 49 -4.58 4.45 -5.00
C LEU A 49 -4.87 3.65 -6.27
N SER A 50 -3.86 3.37 -7.07
CA SER A 50 -3.96 2.52 -8.26
C SER A 50 -4.13 1.05 -7.86
N ARG A 51 -4.99 0.32 -8.57
CA ARG A 51 -5.17 -1.13 -8.37
C ARG A 51 -4.94 -1.89 -9.68
N PRO A 52 -3.71 -1.88 -10.21
CA PRO A 52 -3.42 -2.41 -11.55
C PRO A 52 -3.74 -3.89 -11.72
N TRP A 53 -3.72 -4.67 -10.62
CA TRP A 53 -3.96 -6.12 -10.63
C TRP A 53 -5.34 -6.53 -10.12
N ALA A 54 -6.27 -5.58 -9.98
CA ALA A 54 -7.67 -5.84 -9.67
C ALA A 54 -8.55 -5.62 -10.93
N PRO A 55 -8.60 -6.59 -11.87
CA PRO A 55 -9.35 -6.43 -13.12
C PRO A 55 -10.86 -6.21 -12.92
N LEU A 56 -11.40 -6.64 -11.77
CA LEU A 56 -12.79 -6.43 -11.37
C LEU A 56 -13.02 -5.10 -10.64
N GLY A 57 -12.27 -4.05 -11.00
CA GLY A 57 -12.59 -2.64 -10.83
C GLY A 57 -13.48 -2.26 -9.63
N LYS A 58 -12.90 -1.52 -8.68
CA LYS A 58 -13.66 -0.79 -7.65
C LYS A 58 -14.51 -1.66 -6.73
N ALA A 59 -13.89 -2.49 -5.90
CA ALA A 59 -14.45 -2.67 -4.57
C ALA A 59 -14.22 -1.36 -3.78
N MET A 60 -14.93 -0.28 -4.12
CA MET A 60 -15.43 0.58 -3.05
C MET A 60 -16.24 -0.40 -2.21
N GLY A 61 -15.74 -0.77 -1.03
CA GLY A 61 -16.57 -1.54 -0.11
C GLY A 61 -17.94 -0.89 0.03
N ARG A 62 -18.97 -1.64 0.42
CA ARG A 62 -20.27 -1.04 0.73
C ARG A 62 -20.04 0.13 1.69
N SER A 63 -20.60 1.30 1.35
CA SER A 63 -20.56 2.45 2.26
C SER A 63 -21.09 2.01 3.63
N SER A 64 -20.35 2.35 4.69
CA SER A 64 -20.76 2.01 6.05
C SER A 64 -21.93 2.88 6.45
N SER A 65 -23.09 2.27 6.74
CA SER A 65 -24.23 2.98 7.32
C SER A 65 -24.07 3.27 8.81
N ARG A 66 -22.96 2.85 9.45
CA ARG A 66 -22.76 3.01 10.90
C ARG A 66 -22.53 4.46 11.34
N PHE A 67 -22.16 5.34 10.41
CA PHE A 67 -21.80 6.73 10.68
C PHE A 67 -22.52 7.71 9.73
N ALA A 68 -23.62 7.27 9.11
CA ALA A 68 -24.46 8.09 8.24
C ALA A 68 -25.62 8.72 9.02
#